data_AF-A0A6G3Y0B4-F1
#
_entry.id   AF-A0A6G3Y0B4-F1
#
_cell.length_a   1.000
_cell.length_b   1.000
_cell.length_c   1.000
_cell.angle_alpha   90.00
_cell.angle_beta   90.00
_cell.angle_gamma   90.00
#
_symmetry.space_group_name_H-M   'P 1'
#
loop_
_entity.id
_entity.type
_entity.pdbx_description
1 polymer ?
#
loop_
_entity_poly.entity_id
_entity_poly.type
_entity_poly.pdbx_seq_one_letter_code
_entity_poly.pdbx_strand_id
1 'polypeptide(L)'
;MSAVARSLFGRRARLRWIHLILGGALAMPYVLVGSVVIGPVTGSADVFGSLPLQLGSFAVGLPLAAVTSLFPLTRPLESAAVRWLCGVDPDRLALGPARTRGEKGRTAAWFTLHLGFGGIIAGMSLALPPFAVTLIVLPVLSGLLGARLELPEVFDHAWALALAPVAGALSLVALAGCAAGCGALLARWAPLLLGPTPRERLAA
;
A
#
# COMPACT_ATOMS: atom_id res chain seq x y z
N MET A 1 -19.89 15.58 -10.71
CA MET A 1 -19.20 14.57 -9.86
C MET A 1 -19.33 14.97 -8.41
N SER A 2 -19.85 14.09 -7.54
CA SER A 2 -19.93 14.36 -6.09
C SER A 2 -18.54 14.54 -5.48
N ALA A 3 -18.44 15.22 -4.34
CA ALA A 3 -17.19 15.40 -3.61
C ALA A 3 -16.50 14.05 -3.29
N VAL A 4 -17.30 13.00 -3.03
CA VAL A 4 -16.84 11.63 -2.79
C VAL A 4 -16.24 11.00 -4.04
N ALA A 5 -16.88 11.13 -5.20
CA ALA A 5 -16.31 10.61 -6.44
C ALA A 5 -14.97 11.30 -6.79
N ARG A 6 -14.84 12.59 -6.46
CA ARG A 6 -13.60 13.34 -6.67
C ARG A 6 -12.50 12.95 -5.68
N SER A 7 -12.84 12.61 -4.44
CA SER A 7 -11.86 12.16 -3.44
C SER A 7 -11.33 10.75 -3.75
N LEU A 8 -12.15 9.89 -4.36
CA LEU A 8 -11.77 8.53 -4.75
C LEU A 8 -11.05 8.47 -6.11
N PHE A 9 -11.56 9.18 -7.12
CA PHE A 9 -11.10 9.04 -8.51
C PHE A 9 -10.43 10.29 -9.09
N GLY A 10 -10.32 11.37 -8.31
CA GLY A 10 -9.71 12.61 -8.77
C GLY A 10 -8.20 12.49 -9.03
N ARG A 11 -7.63 13.48 -9.73
CA ARG A 11 -6.19 13.54 -10.06
C ARG A 11 -5.29 13.32 -8.83
N ARG A 12 -5.64 13.93 -7.70
CA ARG A 12 -4.87 13.81 -6.45
C ARG A 12 -4.95 12.40 -5.84
N ALA A 13 -6.09 11.73 -5.95
CA ALA A 13 -6.24 10.35 -5.48
C ALA A 13 -5.33 9.40 -6.27
N ARG A 14 -5.29 9.56 -7.61
CA ARG A 14 -4.39 8.78 -8.46
C ARG A 14 -2.91 9.01 -8.14
N LEU A 15 -2.49 10.25 -7.93
CA LEU A 15 -1.09 10.54 -7.59
C LEU A 15 -0.69 9.95 -6.23
N ARG A 16 -1.59 10.03 -5.25
CA ARG A 16 -1.40 9.38 -3.93
C ARG A 16 -1.38 7.86 -4.03
N TRP A 17 -2.20 7.29 -4.89
CA TRP A 17 -2.15 5.85 -5.19
C TRP A 17 -0.80 5.47 -5.82
N ILE A 18 -0.28 6.23 -6.79
CA ILE A 18 1.07 6.01 -7.34
C ILE A 18 2.14 6.09 -6.25
N HIS A 19 2.05 7.05 -5.33
CA HIS A 19 2.96 7.13 -4.18
C HIS A 19 2.92 5.85 -3.32
N LEU A 20 1.73 5.29 -3.07
CA LEU A 20 1.59 4.02 -2.36
C LEU A 20 2.18 2.85 -3.14
N ILE A 21 1.93 2.76 -4.46
CA ILE A 21 2.50 1.72 -5.32
C ILE A 21 4.04 1.77 -5.32
N LEU A 22 4.63 2.98 -5.35
CA LEU A 22 6.08 3.15 -5.21
C LEU A 22 6.58 2.63 -3.85
N GLY A 23 5.86 2.92 -2.76
CA GLY A 23 6.18 2.36 -1.43
C GLY A 23 6.10 0.84 -1.41
N GLY A 24 5.10 0.25 -2.09
CA GLY A 24 4.98 -1.20 -2.22
C GLY A 24 6.09 -1.83 -3.08
N ALA A 25 6.50 -1.16 -4.15
CA ALA A 25 7.64 -1.60 -4.95
C ALA A 25 8.95 -1.57 -4.14
N LEU A 26 9.16 -0.50 -3.36
CA LEU A 26 10.30 -0.40 -2.45
C LEU A 26 10.25 -1.44 -1.32
N ALA A 27 9.06 -1.92 -0.93
CA ALA A 27 8.93 -2.94 0.10
C ALA A 27 9.41 -4.34 -0.35
N MET A 28 9.39 -4.65 -1.66
CA MET A 28 9.62 -6.01 -2.17
C MET A 28 10.99 -6.61 -1.78
N PRO A 29 12.12 -5.91 -1.90
CA PRO A 29 13.40 -6.44 -1.44
C PRO A 29 13.39 -6.86 0.03
N TYR A 30 12.68 -6.12 0.88
CA TYR A 30 12.57 -6.43 2.31
C TYR A 30 11.64 -7.61 2.58
N VAL A 31 10.55 -7.76 1.82
CA VAL A 31 9.68 -8.94 1.87
C VAL A 31 10.45 -10.21 1.52
N LEU A 32 11.28 -10.15 0.47
CA LEU A 32 12.11 -11.28 0.05
C LEU A 32 13.08 -11.69 1.17
N VAL A 33 13.76 -10.73 1.80
CA VAL A 33 14.61 -11.02 2.98
C VAL A 33 13.78 -11.61 4.12
N GLY A 34 12.59 -11.07 4.38
CA GLY A 34 11.66 -11.61 5.38
C GLY A 34 11.26 -13.06 5.10
N SER A 35 11.02 -13.42 3.84
CA SER A 35 10.66 -14.80 3.45
C SER A 35 11.78 -15.81 3.69
N VAL A 36 13.05 -15.39 3.57
CA VAL A 36 14.22 -16.22 3.90
C VAL A 36 14.27 -16.54 5.39
N VAL A 37 13.71 -15.66 6.24
CA VAL A 37 13.59 -15.90 7.68
C VAL A 37 12.35 -16.75 8.00
N ILE A 38 11.20 -16.40 7.42
CA ILE A 38 9.91 -17.04 7.73
C ILE A 38 9.83 -18.49 7.22
N GLY A 39 10.37 -18.78 6.03
CA GLY A 39 10.33 -20.13 5.44
C GLY A 39 10.88 -21.21 6.38
N PRO A 40 12.15 -21.12 6.82
CA PRO A 40 12.75 -22.07 7.75
C PRO A 40 12.05 -22.15 9.11
N VAL A 41 11.62 -21.00 9.66
CA VAL A 41 10.96 -20.94 10.98
C VAL A 41 9.60 -21.66 10.97
N THR A 42 8.90 -21.63 9.83
CA THR A 42 7.57 -22.22 9.68
C THR A 42 7.58 -23.59 9.00
N GLY A 43 8.74 -24.04 8.50
CA GLY A 43 8.87 -25.26 7.71
C GLY A 43 8.19 -25.19 6.34
N SER A 44 7.79 -24.00 5.87
CA SER A 44 7.10 -23.86 4.59
C SER A 44 8.08 -23.77 3.43
N ALA A 45 7.85 -24.56 2.39
CA ALA A 45 8.57 -24.49 1.12
C ALA A 45 8.02 -23.36 0.20
N ASP A 46 6.77 -22.94 0.40
CA ASP A 46 6.15 -21.84 -0.34
C ASP A 46 5.54 -20.82 0.62
N VAL A 47 6.26 -19.71 0.81
CA VAL A 47 5.86 -18.57 1.63
C VAL A 47 4.85 -17.67 0.89
N PHE A 48 4.85 -17.69 -0.45
CA PHE A 48 4.02 -16.80 -1.28
C PHE A 48 2.63 -17.39 -1.57
N GLY A 49 2.46 -18.71 -1.49
CA GLY A 49 1.16 -19.38 -1.55
C GLY A 49 0.27 -19.15 -0.33
N SER A 50 0.79 -18.52 0.72
CA SER A 50 0.11 -18.33 2.01
C SER A 50 0.07 -16.86 2.42
N LEU A 51 -1.14 -16.31 2.52
CA LEU A 51 -1.33 -14.92 2.94
C LEU A 51 -0.72 -14.63 4.34
N PRO A 52 -0.92 -15.49 5.38
CA PRO A 52 -0.28 -15.28 6.67
C PRO A 52 1.24 -15.26 6.60
N LEU A 53 1.86 -16.15 5.81
CA LEU A 53 3.32 -16.22 5.68
C LEU A 53 3.88 -15.02 4.89
N GLN A 54 3.16 -14.57 3.86
CA GLN A 54 3.50 -13.36 3.12
C GLN A 54 3.43 -12.11 4.03
N LEU A 55 2.37 -11.98 4.82
CA LEU A 55 2.23 -10.89 5.80
C LEU A 55 3.28 -10.96 6.90
N GLY A 56 3.63 -12.16 7.37
CA GLY A 56 4.73 -12.37 8.31
C GLY A 56 6.07 -11.93 7.72
N SER A 57 6.34 -12.29 6.47
CA SER A 57 7.57 -11.88 5.75
C SER A 57 7.64 -10.37 5.57
N PHE A 58 6.51 -9.74 5.24
CA PHE A 58 6.41 -8.28 5.18
C PHE A 58 6.68 -7.62 6.54
N ALA A 59 6.06 -8.14 7.61
CA ALA A 59 6.26 -7.62 8.97
C ALA A 59 7.73 -7.73 9.43
N VAL A 60 8.40 -8.84 9.14
CA VAL A 60 9.83 -9.05 9.43
C VAL A 60 10.73 -8.14 8.58
N GLY A 61 10.33 -7.82 7.35
CA GLY A 61 11.07 -6.91 6.48
C GLY A 61 11.02 -5.44 6.89
N LEU A 62 9.94 -4.98 7.54
CA LEU A 62 9.75 -3.57 7.91
C LEU A 62 10.83 -3.00 8.86
N PRO A 63 11.28 -3.73 9.92
CA PRO A 63 12.42 -3.31 10.72
C PRO A 63 13.70 -3.09 9.91
N LEU A 64 13.98 -3.99 8.95
CA LEU A 64 15.14 -3.84 8.07
C LEU A 64 15.02 -2.58 7.21
N ALA A 65 13.83 -2.33 6.66
CA ALA A 65 13.55 -1.10 5.94
C ALA A 65 13.76 0.16 6.81
N ALA A 66 13.30 0.14 8.06
CA ALA A 66 13.53 1.22 9.02
C ALA A 66 15.03 1.47 9.24
N VAL A 67 15.84 0.42 9.36
CA VAL A 67 17.30 0.57 9.51
C VAL A 67 17.94 1.16 8.26
N THR A 68 17.57 0.71 7.06
CA THR A 68 18.13 1.26 5.81
C THR A 68 17.80 2.74 5.60
N SER A 69 16.65 3.19 6.10
CA SER A 69 16.22 4.59 6.00
C SER A 69 17.04 5.57 6.85
N LEU A 70 17.89 5.07 7.77
CA LEU A 70 18.82 5.90 8.55
C LEU A 70 19.87 6.58 7.65
N PHE A 71 19.95 6.16 6.39
CA PHE A 71 20.73 6.84 5.37
C PHE A 71 20.23 8.29 5.18
N PRO A 72 21.10 9.31 5.28
CA PRO A 72 20.67 10.71 5.31
C PRO A 72 19.88 11.20 4.08
N LEU A 73 20.06 10.57 2.91
CA LEU A 73 19.36 10.93 1.67
C LEU A 73 17.93 10.40 1.58
N THR A 74 17.49 9.54 2.50
CA THR A 74 16.11 9.07 2.52
C THR A 74 15.12 10.23 2.73
N ARG A 75 15.41 11.15 3.65
CA ARG A 75 14.56 12.31 3.95
C ARG A 75 14.29 13.21 2.72
N PRO A 76 15.30 13.66 1.94
CA PRO A 76 15.05 14.48 0.76
C PRO A 76 14.34 13.73 -0.37
N LEU A 77 14.66 12.45 -0.59
CA LEU A 77 13.99 11.62 -1.61
C LEU A 77 12.49 11.47 -1.30
N GLU A 78 12.17 11.10 -0.06
CA GLU A 78 10.80 10.96 0.41
C GLU A 78 10.04 12.29 0.41
N SER A 79 10.69 13.37 0.85
CA SER A 79 10.09 14.71 0.83
C SER A 79 9.75 15.17 -0.58
N ALA A 80 10.63 14.90 -1.55
CA ALA A 80 10.36 15.19 -2.96
C ALA A 80 9.18 14.36 -3.49
N ALA A 81 9.14 13.06 -3.19
CA ALA A 81 8.04 12.19 -3.59
C ALA A 81 6.70 12.68 -3.04
N VAL A 82 6.63 13.02 -1.75
CA VAL A 82 5.43 13.57 -1.11
C VAL A 82 5.02 14.91 -1.74
N ARG A 83 5.96 15.81 -1.98
CA ARG A 83 5.66 17.11 -2.61
C ARG A 83 4.93 16.91 -3.95
N TRP A 84 5.50 16.08 -4.82
CA TRP A 84 4.99 15.90 -6.18
C TRP A 84 3.74 15.01 -6.26
N LEU A 85 3.67 13.95 -5.46
CA LEU A 85 2.61 12.95 -5.56
C LEU A 85 1.48 13.17 -4.55
N CYS A 86 1.80 13.64 -3.34
CA CYS A 86 0.80 13.89 -2.30
C CYS A 86 0.29 15.35 -2.30
N GLY A 87 1.01 16.25 -2.98
CA GLY A 87 0.65 17.66 -3.12
C GLY A 87 0.80 18.45 -1.82
N VAL A 88 1.79 18.07 -0.99
CA VAL A 88 2.13 18.78 0.24
C VAL A 88 3.02 19.97 -0.10
N ASP A 89 2.76 21.09 0.57
CA ASP A 89 3.50 22.33 0.41
C ASP A 89 5.01 22.12 0.67
N PRO A 90 5.91 22.56 -0.24
CA PRO A 90 7.35 22.45 -0.04
C PRO A 90 7.85 23.10 1.25
N ASP A 91 7.25 24.20 1.72
CA ASP A 91 7.72 24.93 2.90
C ASP A 91 7.47 24.13 4.20
N ARG A 92 6.60 23.13 4.12
CA ARG A 92 6.29 22.21 5.22
C ARG A 92 7.18 20.97 5.23
N LEU A 93 8.08 20.82 4.26
CA LEU A 93 8.93 19.67 4.06
C LEU A 93 10.40 20.08 4.08
N ALA A 94 11.25 19.28 4.70
CA ALA A 94 12.68 19.53 4.65
C ALA A 94 13.33 18.73 3.51
N LEU A 95 13.89 19.47 2.56
CA LEU A 95 14.65 18.90 1.43
C LEU A 95 16.14 18.67 1.77
N GLY A 96 16.54 18.92 3.02
CA GLY A 96 17.88 18.65 3.53
C GLY A 96 18.03 17.22 4.06
N PRO A 97 19.26 16.68 4.09
CA PRO A 97 19.54 15.36 4.66
C PRO A 97 19.26 15.31 6.17
N ALA A 98 18.84 14.15 6.67
CA ALA A 98 18.68 13.92 8.11
C ALA A 98 20.05 13.76 8.79
N ARG A 99 20.45 14.73 9.63
CA ARG A 99 21.77 14.77 10.28
C ARG A 99 21.69 14.34 11.75
N THR A 100 20.63 14.72 12.46
CA THR A 100 20.47 14.39 13.89
C THR A 100 19.78 13.04 14.08
N ARG A 101 19.95 12.43 15.27
CA ARG A 101 19.27 11.17 15.62
C ARG A 101 17.74 11.32 15.58
N GLY A 102 17.21 12.46 16.02
CA GLY A 102 15.77 12.75 15.97
C GLY A 102 15.23 12.86 14.53
N GLU A 103 15.96 13.52 13.63
CA GLU A 103 15.60 13.57 12.20
C GLU A 103 15.62 12.20 11.55
N LYS A 104 16.65 11.40 11.84
CA LYS A 104 16.78 10.03 11.33
C LYS A 104 15.64 9.14 11.85
N GLY A 105 15.29 9.23 13.14
CA GLY A 105 14.18 8.49 13.72
C GLY A 105 12.82 8.86 13.10
N ARG A 106 12.55 10.16 12.91
CA ARG A 106 11.32 10.61 12.22
C ARG A 106 11.28 10.17 10.75
N THR A 107 12.42 10.22 10.06
CA THR A 107 12.55 9.75 8.67
C THR A 107 12.33 8.24 8.59
N ALA A 108 12.85 7.48 9.56
CA ALA A 108 12.64 6.04 9.61
C ALA A 108 11.17 5.68 9.87
N ALA A 109 10.53 6.35 10.82
CA ALA A 109 9.10 6.20 11.04
C ALA A 109 8.29 6.52 9.77
N TRP A 110 8.63 7.60 9.05
CA TRP A 110 8.00 7.93 7.78
C TRP A 110 8.19 6.81 6.74
N PHE A 111 9.43 6.40 6.50
CA PHE A 111 9.76 5.40 5.48
C PHE A 111 9.06 4.07 5.76
N THR A 112 9.07 3.61 7.02
CA THR A 112 8.35 2.40 7.43
C THR A 112 6.84 2.54 7.24
N LEU A 113 6.24 3.70 7.51
CA LEU A 113 4.81 3.94 7.25
C LEU A 113 4.50 3.95 5.75
N HIS A 114 5.36 4.56 4.94
CA HIS A 114 5.21 4.62 3.48
C HIS A 114 5.28 3.22 2.85
N LEU A 115 6.28 2.41 3.22
CA LEU A 115 6.38 1.02 2.81
C LEU A 115 5.26 0.16 3.40
N GLY A 116 4.88 0.41 4.65
CA GLY A 116 3.79 -0.26 5.36
C GLY A 116 2.46 -0.16 4.62
N PHE A 117 1.97 1.07 4.43
CA PHE A 117 0.74 1.30 3.68
C PHE A 117 0.90 0.98 2.19
N GLY A 118 2.07 1.31 1.62
CA GLY A 118 2.35 1.08 0.21
C GLY A 118 2.32 -0.40 -0.17
N GLY A 119 2.95 -1.26 0.63
CA GLY A 119 2.98 -2.71 0.45
C GLY A 119 1.59 -3.33 0.50
N ILE A 120 0.78 -2.98 1.50
CA ILE A 120 -0.59 -3.48 1.63
C ILE A 120 -1.46 -3.02 0.44
N ILE A 121 -1.43 -1.73 0.12
CA ILE A 121 -2.24 -1.19 -0.99
C ILE A 121 -1.76 -1.71 -2.34
N ALA A 122 -0.46 -1.91 -2.54
CA ALA A 122 0.07 -2.52 -3.76
C ALA A 122 -0.36 -3.98 -3.89
N GLY A 123 -0.26 -4.77 -2.81
CA GLY A 123 -0.75 -6.15 -2.79
C GLY A 123 -2.25 -6.23 -3.07
N MET A 124 -3.05 -5.38 -2.42
CA MET A 124 -4.48 -5.29 -2.71
C MET A 124 -4.75 -4.85 -4.16
N SER A 125 -3.99 -3.90 -4.69
CA SER A 125 -4.13 -3.44 -6.08
C SER A 125 -3.76 -4.52 -7.10
N LEU A 126 -2.91 -5.48 -6.73
CA LEU A 126 -2.57 -6.62 -7.57
C LEU A 126 -3.63 -7.72 -7.50
N ALA A 127 -4.19 -7.98 -6.31
CA ALA A 127 -5.11 -9.09 -6.06
C ALA A 127 -6.58 -8.77 -6.32
N LEU A 128 -7.07 -7.60 -5.86
CA LEU A 128 -8.50 -7.28 -5.91
C LEU A 128 -9.03 -7.05 -7.33
N PRO A 129 -8.32 -6.38 -8.26
CA PRO A 129 -8.84 -6.20 -9.61
C PRO A 129 -9.13 -7.51 -10.37
N PRO A 130 -8.21 -8.48 -10.48
CA PRO A 130 -8.53 -9.74 -11.13
C PRO A 130 -9.62 -10.51 -10.38
N PHE A 131 -9.59 -10.52 -9.03
CA PHE A 131 -10.63 -11.14 -8.22
C PHE A 131 -12.03 -10.53 -8.50
N ALA A 132 -12.13 -9.21 -8.55
CA ALA A 132 -13.37 -8.51 -8.83
C ALA A 132 -13.90 -8.81 -10.23
N VAL A 133 -13.02 -8.84 -11.25
CA VAL A 133 -13.39 -9.23 -12.62
C VAL A 133 -13.94 -10.65 -12.64
N THR A 134 -13.28 -11.60 -11.97
CA THR A 134 -13.77 -12.97 -11.86
C THR A 134 -15.17 -13.00 -11.26
N LEU A 135 -15.43 -12.29 -10.15
CA LEU A 135 -16.75 -12.23 -9.53
C LEU A 135 -17.83 -11.57 -10.41
N ILE A 136 -17.47 -10.54 -11.17
CA ILE A 136 -18.39 -9.83 -12.06
C ILE A 136 -18.82 -10.71 -13.23
N VAL A 137 -17.88 -11.46 -13.80
CA VAL A 137 -18.13 -12.30 -14.98
C VAL A 137 -18.63 -13.71 -14.59
N LEU A 138 -18.50 -14.09 -13.32
CA LEU A 138 -18.88 -15.40 -12.78
C LEU A 138 -20.28 -15.87 -13.21
N PRO A 139 -21.35 -15.04 -13.15
CA PRO A 139 -22.70 -15.51 -13.51
C PRO A 139 -22.83 -15.88 -14.99
N VAL A 140 -22.05 -15.22 -15.85
CA VAL A 140 -22.01 -15.51 -17.30
C VAL A 140 -21.25 -16.81 -17.54
N LEU A 141 -20.11 -17.00 -16.87
CA LEU A 141 -19.32 -18.23 -16.98
C LEU A 141 -20.08 -19.45 -16.45
N SER A 142 -20.79 -19.32 -15.32
CA SER A 142 -21.60 -20.42 -14.79
C SER A 142 -22.74 -20.81 -15.75
N GLY A 143 -23.33 -19.84 -16.45
CA GLY A 143 -24.36 -20.11 -17.46
C GLY A 143 -23.82 -20.79 -18.73
N LEU A 144 -22.57 -20.50 -19.12
CA LEU A 144 -21.95 -21.03 -20.34
C LEU A 144 -21.25 -22.39 -20.12
N LEU A 145 -20.60 -22.58 -18.97
CA LEU A 145 -19.73 -23.72 -18.68
C LEU A 145 -20.36 -24.73 -17.70
N GLY A 146 -21.40 -24.33 -16.96
CA GLY A 146 -22.13 -25.20 -16.03
C GLY A 146 -21.20 -25.93 -15.06
N ALA A 147 -21.35 -27.24 -14.97
CA ALA A 147 -20.58 -28.13 -14.08
C ALA A 147 -19.07 -28.25 -14.41
N ARG A 148 -18.57 -27.61 -15.49
CA ARG A 148 -17.13 -27.60 -15.81
C ARG A 148 -16.34 -26.58 -14.97
N LEU A 149 -17.04 -25.66 -14.30
CA LEU A 149 -16.42 -24.74 -13.36
C LEU A 149 -16.40 -25.40 -11.98
N GLU A 150 -15.23 -25.81 -11.50
CA GLU A 150 -15.05 -26.24 -10.11
C GLU A 150 -15.16 -25.01 -9.20
N LEU A 151 -16.38 -24.69 -8.80
CA LEU A 151 -16.68 -23.56 -7.94
C LEU A 151 -16.75 -23.98 -6.47
N PRO A 152 -16.37 -23.09 -5.54
CA PRO A 152 -16.66 -23.30 -4.12
C PRO A 152 -18.16 -23.47 -3.86
N GLU A 153 -18.53 -24.34 -2.90
CA GLU A 153 -19.92 -24.71 -2.55
C GLU A 153 -20.86 -23.50 -2.31
N VAL A 154 -20.32 -22.37 -1.86
CA VAL A 154 -21.09 -21.13 -1.67
C VAL A 154 -21.77 -20.66 -2.96
N PHE A 155 -21.18 -20.93 -4.13
CA PHE A 155 -21.72 -20.53 -5.43
C PHE A 155 -22.72 -21.52 -6.02
N ASP A 156 -23.01 -22.64 -5.35
CA ASP A 156 -24.12 -23.52 -5.73
C ASP A 156 -25.48 -22.84 -5.50
N HIS A 157 -25.48 -21.77 -4.70
CA HIS A 157 -26.68 -21.03 -4.36
C HIS A 157 -26.90 -19.87 -5.35
N ALA A 158 -28.07 -19.84 -5.99
CA ALA A 158 -28.42 -18.82 -6.98
C ALA A 158 -28.31 -17.37 -6.46
N TRP A 159 -28.58 -17.14 -5.16
CA TRP A 159 -28.42 -15.82 -4.54
C TRP A 159 -26.95 -15.38 -4.46
N ALA A 160 -26.03 -16.31 -4.22
CA ALA A 160 -24.60 -16.02 -4.10
C ALA A 160 -24.01 -15.66 -5.47
N LEU A 161 -24.40 -16.39 -6.52
CA LEU A 161 -24.08 -16.05 -7.91
C LEU A 161 -24.65 -14.68 -8.30
N ALA A 162 -25.90 -14.39 -7.93
CA ALA A 162 -26.53 -13.09 -8.22
C ALA A 162 -25.83 -11.91 -7.51
N LEU A 163 -25.29 -12.13 -6.30
CA LEU A 163 -24.56 -11.12 -5.54
C LEU A 163 -23.08 -11.01 -5.89
N ALA A 164 -22.51 -11.97 -6.65
CA ALA A 164 -21.09 -11.97 -6.99
C ALA A 164 -20.63 -10.68 -7.70
N PRO A 165 -21.35 -10.14 -8.73
CA PRO A 165 -20.94 -8.88 -9.36
C PRO A 165 -21.00 -7.69 -8.41
N VAL A 166 -21.97 -7.69 -7.48
CA VAL A 166 -22.08 -6.64 -6.45
C VAL A 166 -20.88 -6.71 -5.52
N ALA A 167 -20.51 -7.90 -5.04
CA ALA A 167 -19.32 -8.10 -4.21
C ALA A 167 -18.03 -7.68 -4.94
N GLY A 168 -17.89 -8.02 -6.22
CA GLY A 168 -16.78 -7.58 -7.06
C GLY A 168 -16.71 -6.06 -7.16
N ALA A 169 -17.81 -5.38 -7.49
CA ALA A 169 -17.88 -3.93 -7.56
C ALA A 169 -17.57 -3.26 -6.20
N LEU A 170 -18.13 -3.78 -5.10
CA LEU A 170 -17.87 -3.27 -3.75
C LEU A 170 -16.39 -3.42 -3.36
N SER A 171 -15.73 -4.51 -3.74
CA SER A 171 -14.31 -4.70 -3.49
C SER A 171 -13.43 -3.65 -4.18
N LEU A 172 -13.78 -3.24 -5.41
CA LEU A 172 -13.08 -2.18 -6.14
C LEU A 172 -13.30 -0.80 -5.50
N VAL A 173 -14.53 -0.53 -5.05
CA VAL A 173 -14.84 0.71 -4.33
C VAL A 173 -14.09 0.75 -2.99
N ALA A 174 -14.05 -0.36 -2.27
CA ALA A 174 -13.29 -0.50 -1.03
C ALA A 174 -11.78 -0.28 -1.26
N LEU A 175 -11.21 -0.88 -2.31
CA LEU A 175 -9.81 -0.65 -2.70
C LEU A 175 -9.53 0.83 -2.97
N ALA A 176 -10.38 1.49 -3.75
CA ALA A 176 -10.24 2.93 -4.04
C ALA A 176 -10.33 3.77 -2.76
N GLY A 177 -11.25 3.41 -1.85
CA GLY A 177 -11.40 4.04 -0.53
C GLY A 177 -10.17 3.88 0.34
N CYS A 178 -9.63 2.66 0.45
CA CYS A 178 -8.41 2.37 1.20
C CYS A 178 -7.20 3.14 0.63
N ALA A 179 -7.01 3.12 -0.69
CA ALA A 179 -5.92 3.85 -1.34
C ALA A 179 -6.02 5.37 -1.11
N ALA A 180 -7.22 5.94 -1.27
CA ALA A 180 -7.45 7.35 -1.03
C ALA A 180 -7.24 7.73 0.45
N GLY A 181 -7.73 6.90 1.38
CA GLY A 181 -7.60 7.08 2.82
C GLY A 181 -6.15 7.00 3.30
N CYS A 182 -5.44 5.92 2.97
CA CYS A 182 -4.02 5.74 3.30
C CYS A 182 -3.15 6.85 2.70
N GLY A 183 -3.37 7.20 1.43
CA GLY A 183 -2.63 8.28 0.78
C GLY A 183 -2.90 9.66 1.40
N ALA A 184 -4.13 9.91 1.85
CA ALA A 184 -4.45 11.12 2.59
C ALA A 184 -3.83 11.14 3.99
N LEU A 185 -3.80 10.00 4.68
CA LEU A 185 -3.18 9.86 5.99
C LEU A 185 -1.67 10.11 5.91
N LEU A 186 -0.98 9.51 4.94
CA LEU A 186 0.43 9.77 4.66
C LEU A 186 0.67 11.26 4.36
N ALA A 187 -0.15 11.88 3.50
CA ALA A 187 -0.02 13.31 3.21
C ALA A 187 -0.18 14.19 4.46
N ARG A 188 -1.00 13.79 5.43
CA ARG A 188 -1.18 14.50 6.71
C ARG A 188 0.00 14.32 7.66
N TRP A 189 0.62 13.15 7.68
CA TRP A 189 1.76 12.85 8.54
C TRP A 189 3.10 13.32 7.98
N ALA A 190 3.19 13.57 6.67
CA ALA A 190 4.44 13.99 6.05
C ALA A 190 5.03 15.28 6.66
N PRO A 191 4.28 16.38 6.89
CA PRO A 191 4.85 17.55 7.56
C PRO A 191 5.36 17.27 8.99
N LEU A 192 4.70 16.35 9.70
CA LEU A 192 5.06 16.00 11.07
C LEU A 192 6.34 15.17 11.13
N LEU A 193 6.59 14.30 10.16
CA LEU A 193 7.73 13.39 10.16
C LEU A 193 8.90 13.88 9.29
N LEU A 194 8.62 14.50 8.14
CA LEU A 194 9.63 14.98 7.20
C LEU A 194 9.88 16.50 7.29
N GLY A 195 9.02 17.26 7.99
CA GLY A 195 9.15 18.71 8.09
C GLY A 195 10.41 19.18 8.84
N PRO A 196 10.76 20.47 8.67
CA PRO A 196 11.98 21.04 9.24
C PRO A 196 11.99 21.00 10.77
N THR A 197 13.18 20.88 11.36
CA THR A 197 13.36 21.01 12.81
C THR A 197 13.34 22.48 13.23
N PRO A 198 13.12 22.81 14.53
CA PRO A 198 13.21 24.19 15.01
C PRO A 198 14.55 24.85 14.66
N ARG A 199 15.65 24.08 14.72
CA ARG A 199 16.99 24.57 14.36
C ARG A 199 17.11 24.91 12.86
N GLU A 200 16.53 24.08 11.99
CA GLU A 200 16.49 24.35 10.54
C GLU A 200 15.65 25.60 10.23
N ARG A 201 14.54 25.83 10.97
CA ARG A 201 13.71 27.03 10.81
C ARG A 201 14.39 28.32 11.24
N LEU A 202 15.34 28.26 12.17
CA LEU A 202 16.10 29.43 12.64
C LEU A 202 17.28 29.77 11.71
N ALA A 203 17.65 28.85 10.82
CA ALA A 203 18.79 28.99 9.91
C ALA A 203 18.40 29.31 8.46
N ALA A 204 17.10 29.40 8.18
CA ALA A 204 16.52 29.74 6.87
C ALA A 204 15.97 31.17 6.92
#